data_AF-C9YE59-F1
#
_entry.id   AF-C9YE59-F1
#
_cell.length_a   1.000
_cell.length_b   1.000
_cell.length_c   1.000
_cell.angle_alpha   90.00
_cell.angle_beta   90.00
_cell.angle_gamma   90.00
#
_symmetry.space_group_name_H-M   'P 1'
#
loop_
_entity.id
_entity.type
_entity.pdbx_description
1 polymer ?
#
loop_
_entity_poly.entity_id
_entity_poly.type
_entity_poly.pdbx_seq_one_letter_code
_entity_poly.pdbx_strand_id
1 'polypeptide(L)'
;MARAAALGQQYPKRITAIIAALLVGGTGATFAVANFAPDASDLPVRTVVETVQSDLLAARNEDITELAMRLYRSETTRSSDTADTLLKRLGVIDPQAAAYLRADAQAQSALLGRAGRNVTAEVNERQGLLKLSARWSPVDDGTFKRLTIEKTVSGFRSQVETLPLVANTRLASGVINSSLFAATDDARLPDSIATQIAEIFRVTSISTARCARATASRWCMKPWKVMANRCARGGYSAPSS
;
A
#
# COMPACT_ATOMS: atom_id res chain seq x y z
N MET A 1 50.35 -96.31 12.28
CA MET A 1 50.68 -95.07 13.01
C MET A 1 52.04 -95.08 13.75
N ALA A 2 52.71 -96.22 13.94
CA ALA A 2 54.03 -96.26 14.61
C ALA A 2 55.22 -95.73 13.76
N ARG A 3 55.14 -95.74 12.42
CA ARG A 3 56.23 -95.28 11.54
C ARG A 3 56.30 -93.75 11.36
N ALA A 4 55.19 -93.04 11.55
CA ALA A 4 55.15 -91.58 11.46
C ALA A 4 55.79 -90.90 12.69
N ALA A 5 55.68 -91.51 13.87
CA ALA A 5 56.28 -91.01 15.10
C ALA A 5 57.82 -91.15 15.11
N ALA A 6 58.36 -92.22 14.52
CA ALA A 6 59.81 -92.44 14.43
C ALA A 6 60.51 -91.43 13.49
N LEU A 7 59.83 -91.00 12.41
CA LEU A 7 60.37 -90.01 11.47
C LEU A 7 60.43 -88.60 12.07
N GLY A 8 59.50 -88.26 12.98
CA GLY A 8 59.48 -86.99 13.70
C GLY A 8 60.63 -86.80 14.67
N GLN A 9 61.15 -87.89 15.27
CA GLN A 9 62.29 -87.83 16.19
C GLN A 9 63.65 -87.81 15.50
N GLN A 10 63.77 -88.41 14.31
CA GLN A 10 65.08 -88.52 13.63
C GLN A 10 65.49 -87.27 12.84
N TYR A 11 64.55 -86.45 12.35
CA TYR A 11 64.88 -85.30 11.49
C TYR A 11 64.07 -84.02 11.81
N PRO A 12 64.09 -83.52 13.05
CA PRO A 12 63.29 -82.34 13.45
C PRO A 12 63.61 -81.09 12.62
N LYS A 13 64.89 -80.91 12.23
CA LYS A 13 65.35 -79.75 11.44
C LYS A 13 64.85 -79.73 9.99
N ARG A 14 64.53 -80.89 9.40
CA ARG A 14 64.03 -80.96 8.00
C ARG A 14 62.54 -80.67 7.93
N ILE A 15 61.79 -81.10 8.96
CA ILE A 15 60.35 -80.83 9.07
C ILE A 15 60.13 -79.34 9.30
N THR A 16 60.90 -78.71 10.20
CA THR A 16 60.82 -77.26 10.40
C THR A 16 61.23 -76.47 9.17
N ALA A 17 62.22 -76.93 8.40
CA ALA A 17 62.62 -76.28 7.14
C ALA A 17 61.52 -76.34 6.07
N ILE A 18 60.80 -77.46 5.94
CA ILE A 18 59.69 -77.58 4.98
C ILE A 18 58.52 -76.70 5.40
N ILE A 19 58.18 -76.65 6.69
CA ILE A 19 57.13 -75.77 7.20
C ILE A 19 57.51 -74.30 7.01
N ALA A 20 58.76 -73.93 7.29
CA ALA A 20 59.26 -72.57 7.06
C ALA A 20 59.26 -72.21 5.57
N ALA A 21 59.66 -73.12 4.68
CA ALA A 21 59.61 -72.91 3.24
C ALA A 21 58.16 -72.73 2.75
N LEU A 22 57.20 -73.47 3.33
CA LEU A 22 55.79 -73.35 2.97
C LEU A 22 55.17 -72.06 3.51
N LEU A 23 55.54 -71.63 4.72
CA LEU A 23 55.10 -70.34 5.28
C LEU A 23 55.70 -69.14 4.53
N VAL A 24 56.97 -69.23 4.12
CA VAL A 24 57.63 -68.16 3.34
C VAL A 24 57.10 -68.14 1.91
N GLY A 25 56.86 -69.30 1.29
CA GLY A 25 56.31 -69.40 -0.08
C GLY A 25 54.81 -69.09 -0.19
N GLY A 26 54.06 -69.14 0.92
CA GLY A 26 52.60 -68.97 0.93
C GLY A 26 52.07 -67.53 1.05
N THR A 27 52.93 -66.51 1.12
CA THR A 27 52.54 -65.12 1.41
C THR A 27 52.35 -64.23 0.17
N GLY A 28 52.07 -64.81 -1.00
CA GLY A 28 52.12 -64.11 -2.29
C GLY A 28 50.81 -63.79 -3.01
N ALA A 29 49.63 -63.92 -2.39
CA ALA A 29 48.36 -63.73 -3.12
C ALA A 29 47.25 -63.03 -2.30
N THR A 30 47.47 -61.80 -1.85
CA THR A 30 46.40 -60.96 -1.29
C THR A 30 46.31 -59.60 -1.99
N PHE A 31 45.90 -59.60 -3.26
CA PHE A 31 45.32 -58.42 -3.91
C PHE A 31 44.18 -58.84 -4.84
N ALA A 32 43.02 -59.16 -4.24
CA ALA A 32 41.74 -59.15 -4.94
C ALA A 32 41.02 -57.87 -4.55
N VAL A 33 41.50 -56.72 -5.03
CA VAL A 33 40.73 -55.48 -4.97
C VAL A 33 39.70 -55.56 -6.10
N ALA A 34 38.47 -55.90 -5.75
CA ALA A 34 37.34 -55.78 -6.66
C ALA A 34 37.13 -54.30 -6.99
N ASN A 35 37.35 -53.94 -8.25
CA ASN A 35 37.11 -52.60 -8.77
C ASN A 35 35.59 -52.42 -8.95
N PHE A 36 34.89 -52.04 -7.88
CA PHE A 36 33.45 -51.77 -7.89
C PHE A 36 33.17 -50.34 -8.37
N ALA A 37 33.38 -50.12 -9.67
CA ALA A 37 32.69 -49.14 -10.54
C ALA A 37 33.61 -48.82 -11.74
N PRO A 38 33.10 -48.80 -12.97
CA PRO A 38 33.83 -48.18 -14.08
C PRO A 38 34.04 -46.69 -13.76
N ASP A 39 35.18 -46.17 -14.20
CA ASP A 39 35.57 -44.76 -14.12
C ASP A 39 34.39 -43.87 -14.56
N ALA A 40 34.11 -42.81 -13.80
CA ALA A 40 33.02 -41.88 -14.07
C ALA A 40 33.10 -41.25 -15.48
N SER A 41 34.29 -41.31 -16.08
CA SER A 41 34.63 -40.86 -17.43
C SER A 41 34.04 -41.73 -18.56
N ASP A 42 33.65 -42.98 -18.28
CA ASP A 42 33.11 -43.94 -19.27
C ASP A 42 31.57 -44.03 -19.30
N LEU A 43 30.87 -43.25 -18.46
CA LEU A 43 29.41 -43.20 -18.52
C LEU A 43 28.95 -42.31 -19.68
N PRO A 44 28.01 -42.77 -20.53
CA PRO A 44 27.50 -41.97 -21.64
C PRO A 44 26.73 -40.76 -21.10
N VAL A 45 27.37 -39.59 -21.16
CA VAL A 45 26.75 -38.31 -20.80
C VAL A 45 25.74 -37.92 -21.88
N ARG A 46 24.45 -37.91 -21.54
CA ARG A 46 23.39 -37.43 -22.42
C ARG A 46 22.99 -36.02 -22.01
N THR A 47 23.33 -35.03 -22.82
CA THR A 47 22.89 -33.64 -22.63
C THR A 47 21.41 -33.53 -23.01
N VAL A 48 20.56 -33.25 -22.02
CA VAL A 48 19.14 -32.93 -22.24
C VAL A 48 19.02 -31.41 -22.27
N VAL A 49 18.74 -30.85 -23.44
CA VAL A 49 18.46 -29.42 -23.60
C VAL A 49 16.94 -29.27 -23.61
N GLU A 50 16.39 -28.85 -22.47
CA GLU A 50 14.97 -28.52 -22.35
C GLU A 50 14.81 -27.00 -22.47
N THR A 51 14.02 -26.57 -23.45
CA THR A 51 13.72 -25.15 -23.64
C THR A 51 12.65 -24.76 -22.63
N VAL A 52 13.02 -24.07 -21.56
CA VAL A 52 12.06 -23.63 -20.54
C VAL A 52 11.16 -22.55 -21.16
N GLN A 53 9.90 -22.87 -21.46
CA GLN A 53 8.90 -21.87 -21.86
C GLN A 53 8.70 -20.85 -20.74
N SER A 54 9.03 -19.59 -21.03
CA SER A 54 8.96 -18.45 -20.11
C SER A 54 7.60 -17.74 -20.14
N ASP A 55 6.49 -18.48 -20.30
CA ASP A 55 5.14 -17.88 -20.30
C ASP A 55 4.82 -17.12 -19.00
N LEU A 56 5.45 -17.51 -17.88
CA LEU A 56 5.35 -16.80 -16.59
C LEU A 56 6.02 -15.41 -16.60
N LEU A 57 7.01 -15.17 -17.48
CA LEU A 57 7.68 -13.86 -17.58
C LEU A 57 6.86 -12.88 -18.43
N ALA A 58 6.17 -13.36 -19.46
CA ALA A 58 5.31 -12.52 -20.29
C ALA A 58 4.13 -11.94 -19.47
N ALA A 59 3.48 -12.77 -18.65
CA ALA A 59 2.41 -12.33 -17.75
C ALA A 59 2.89 -11.31 -16.70
N ARG A 60 4.13 -11.44 -16.20
CA ARG A 60 4.68 -10.54 -15.16
C ARG A 60 5.05 -9.15 -15.68
N ASN A 61 5.27 -8.98 -16.98
CA ASN A 61 5.61 -7.69 -17.58
C ASN A 61 4.42 -6.74 -17.68
N GLU A 62 3.20 -7.28 -17.84
CA GLU A 62 1.95 -6.50 -17.78
C GLU A 62 1.78 -5.90 -16.37
N ASP A 63 2.00 -6.70 -15.32
CA ASP A 63 1.90 -6.25 -13.92
C ASP A 63 2.99 -5.23 -13.53
N ILE A 64 4.20 -5.31 -14.11
CA ILE A 64 5.26 -4.31 -13.88
C ILE A 64 4.87 -2.95 -14.45
N THR A 65 4.09 -2.91 -15.54
CA THR A 65 3.52 -1.65 -16.04
C THR A 65 2.49 -1.07 -15.06
N GLU A 66 1.80 -1.93 -14.30
CA GLU A 66 0.87 -1.55 -13.23
C GLU A 66 1.58 -1.03 -11.96
N LEU A 67 2.83 -1.47 -11.71
CA LEU A 67 3.71 -0.98 -10.65
C LEU A 67 4.34 0.39 -10.94
N ALA A 68 4.05 1.01 -12.10
CA ALA A 68 4.53 2.36 -12.43
C ALA A 68 4.07 3.36 -11.37
N MET A 69 5.01 4.12 -10.78
CA MET A 69 4.67 5.07 -9.72
C MET A 69 3.75 6.16 -10.25
N ARG A 70 2.61 6.32 -9.58
CA ARG A 70 1.62 7.36 -9.84
C ARG A 70 1.70 8.41 -8.76
N LEU A 71 1.99 9.64 -9.16
CA LEU A 71 2.13 10.77 -8.26
C LEU A 71 0.93 11.71 -8.40
N TYR A 72 0.29 11.99 -7.26
CA TYR A 72 -0.84 12.91 -7.21
C TYR A 72 -0.39 14.27 -6.68
N ARG A 73 -0.70 15.33 -7.42
CA ARG A 73 -0.38 16.72 -7.08
C ARG A 73 -1.63 17.57 -7.22
N SER A 74 -1.89 18.43 -6.25
CA SER A 74 -3.06 19.30 -6.23
C SER A 74 -2.63 20.76 -6.10
N GLU A 75 -3.21 21.62 -6.92
CA GLU A 75 -2.96 23.06 -6.95
C GLU A 75 -4.27 23.82 -7.21
N THR A 76 -4.28 25.10 -6.84
CA THR A 76 -5.38 26.01 -7.18
C THR A 76 -5.05 26.86 -8.39
N THR A 77 -6.02 27.04 -9.29
CA THR A 77 -5.86 27.92 -10.47
C THR A 77 -5.84 29.39 -10.05
N ARG A 78 -5.02 30.18 -10.72
CA ARG A 78 -4.85 31.62 -10.53
C ARG A 78 -5.29 32.37 -11.78
N SER A 79 -5.63 33.64 -11.64
CA SER A 79 -6.04 34.48 -12.79
C SER A 79 -4.92 34.71 -13.79
N SER A 80 -3.66 34.64 -13.35
CA SER A 80 -2.46 34.77 -14.19
C SER A 80 -1.94 33.43 -14.71
N ASP A 81 -2.61 32.31 -14.44
CA ASP A 81 -2.14 31.01 -14.90
C ASP A 81 -2.40 30.83 -16.40
N THR A 82 -1.43 30.21 -17.07
CA THR A 82 -1.54 29.64 -18.41
C THR A 82 -1.50 28.11 -18.29
N ALA A 83 -1.81 27.39 -19.37
CA ALA A 83 -1.68 25.94 -19.39
C ALA A 83 -0.27 25.48 -18.94
N ASP A 84 0.77 26.12 -19.47
CA ASP A 84 2.16 25.79 -19.19
C ASP A 84 2.57 26.13 -17.74
N THR A 85 2.16 27.29 -17.20
CA THR A 85 2.51 27.66 -15.81
C THR A 85 1.74 26.83 -14.78
N LEU A 86 0.48 26.48 -15.07
CA LEU A 86 -0.32 25.60 -14.23
C LEU A 86 0.29 24.19 -14.17
N LEU A 87 0.62 23.61 -15.33
CA LEU A 87 1.25 22.29 -15.39
C LEU A 87 2.61 22.27 -14.69
N LYS A 88 3.44 23.31 -14.87
CA LYS A 88 4.72 23.42 -14.15
C LYS A 88 4.54 23.44 -12.63
N ARG A 89 3.54 24.17 -12.12
CA ARG A 89 3.23 24.19 -10.67
C ARG A 89 2.74 22.84 -10.16
N LEU A 90 1.97 22.12 -10.97
CA LEU A 90 1.56 20.74 -10.70
C LEU A 90 2.71 19.73 -10.80
N GLY A 91 3.92 20.16 -11.19
CA GLY A 91 5.08 19.29 -11.37
C GLY A 91 5.00 18.43 -12.63
N VAL A 92 4.24 18.85 -13.63
CA VAL A 92 4.07 18.19 -14.92
C VAL A 92 4.96 18.84 -15.97
N ILE A 93 5.75 18.04 -16.66
CA ILE A 93 6.63 18.45 -17.77
C ILE A 93 6.24 17.67 -19.03
N ASP A 94 5.12 18.06 -19.63
CA ASP A 94 4.60 17.41 -20.85
C ASP A 94 4.13 18.48 -21.87
N PRO A 95 4.87 18.69 -22.98
CA PRO A 95 4.50 19.67 -23.98
C PRO A 95 3.24 19.29 -24.77
N GLN A 96 2.93 17.99 -24.91
CA GLN A 96 1.71 17.53 -25.57
C GLN A 96 0.49 17.84 -24.71
N ALA A 97 0.59 17.63 -23.39
CA ALA A 97 -0.46 18.01 -22.46
C ALA A 97 -0.71 19.53 -22.47
N ALA A 98 0.36 20.33 -22.46
CA ALA A 98 0.23 21.79 -22.53
C ALA A 98 -0.42 22.25 -23.84
N ALA A 99 -0.04 21.65 -24.98
CA ALA A 99 -0.66 21.91 -26.27
C ALA A 99 -2.15 21.54 -26.27
N TYR A 100 -2.50 20.39 -25.69
CA TYR A 100 -3.88 19.94 -25.59
C TYR A 100 -4.75 20.88 -24.74
N LEU A 101 -4.27 21.27 -23.55
CA LEU A 101 -4.98 22.22 -22.68
C LEU A 101 -5.21 23.58 -23.35
N ARG A 102 -4.29 23.99 -24.24
CA ARG A 102 -4.43 25.20 -25.05
C ARG A 102 -5.38 25.02 -26.24
N ALA A 103 -5.54 23.83 -26.79
CA ALA A 103 -6.43 23.60 -27.94
C ALA A 103 -7.87 23.28 -27.53
N ASP A 104 -8.06 22.61 -26.39
CA ASP A 104 -9.38 22.18 -25.93
C ASP A 104 -10.18 23.30 -25.25
N ALA A 105 -11.36 23.63 -25.82
CA ALA A 105 -12.24 24.66 -25.29
C ALA A 105 -12.82 24.31 -23.90
N GLN A 106 -13.02 23.02 -23.61
CA GLN A 106 -13.51 22.58 -22.30
C GLN A 106 -12.44 22.82 -21.22
N ALA A 107 -11.20 22.43 -21.49
CA ALA A 107 -10.05 22.70 -20.62
C ALA A 107 -9.82 24.19 -20.41
N GLN A 108 -9.83 24.99 -21.48
CA GLN A 108 -9.65 26.44 -21.37
C GLN A 108 -10.73 27.10 -20.51
N SER A 109 -12.01 26.86 -20.82
CA SER A 109 -13.12 27.46 -20.08
C SER A 109 -13.16 26.99 -18.62
N ALA A 110 -12.76 25.74 -18.36
CA ALA A 110 -12.83 25.15 -17.04
C ALA A 110 -11.60 25.41 -16.16
N LEU A 111 -10.40 25.61 -16.72
CA LEU A 111 -9.17 25.76 -15.93
C LEU A 111 -8.63 27.18 -15.98
N LEU A 112 -8.64 27.81 -17.16
CA LEU A 112 -8.00 29.10 -17.41
C LEU A 112 -9.00 30.26 -17.38
N GLY A 113 -10.26 30.00 -17.71
CA GLY A 113 -11.31 31.03 -17.75
C GLY A 113 -11.76 31.53 -16.38
N ARG A 114 -11.52 30.76 -15.30
CA ARG A 114 -11.87 31.13 -13.92
C ARG A 114 -10.82 30.65 -12.93
N ALA A 115 -10.30 31.58 -12.16
CA ALA A 115 -9.38 31.31 -11.05
C ALA A 115 -10.10 30.68 -9.84
N GLY A 116 -9.33 30.11 -8.92
CA GLY A 116 -9.80 29.58 -7.64
C GLY A 116 -10.30 28.14 -7.69
N ARG A 117 -10.09 27.41 -8.80
CA ARG A 117 -10.51 26.01 -8.93
C ARG A 117 -9.41 25.09 -8.43
N ASN A 118 -9.79 24.06 -7.67
CA ASN A 118 -8.85 23.03 -7.25
C ASN A 118 -8.66 22.02 -8.40
N VAL A 119 -7.41 21.80 -8.78
CA VAL A 119 -7.00 20.94 -9.86
C VAL A 119 -6.05 19.90 -9.31
N THR A 120 -6.34 18.63 -9.57
CA THR A 120 -5.50 17.51 -9.21
C THR A 120 -4.95 16.88 -10.49
N ALA A 121 -3.64 16.77 -10.57
CA ALA A 121 -2.93 16.03 -11.61
C ALA A 121 -2.41 14.71 -11.07
N GLU A 122 -2.55 13.69 -11.88
CA GLU A 122 -1.92 12.39 -11.75
C GLU A 122 -0.81 12.30 -12.79
N VAL A 123 0.38 12.01 -12.31
CA VAL A 123 1.63 12.14 -13.06
C VAL A 123 2.41 10.84 -12.96
N ASN A 124 3.07 10.45 -14.05
CA ASN A 124 3.98 9.30 -14.06
C ASN A 124 5.37 9.67 -13.51
N GLU A 125 6.24 8.67 -13.39
CA GLU A 125 7.65 8.82 -12.95
C GLU A 125 8.46 9.85 -13.76
N ARG A 126 8.13 10.05 -15.03
CA ARG A 126 8.78 11.00 -15.94
C ARG A 126 8.13 12.37 -15.94
N GLN A 127 7.31 12.67 -14.93
CA GLN A 127 6.56 13.94 -14.84
C GLN A 127 5.58 14.17 -15.99
N GLY A 128 5.19 13.10 -16.72
CA GLY A 128 4.19 13.13 -17.78
C GLY A 128 2.78 13.01 -17.22
N LEU A 129 1.84 13.76 -17.80
CA LEU A 129 0.45 13.77 -17.34
C LEU A 129 -0.25 12.45 -17.72
N LEU A 130 -0.87 11.78 -16.74
CA LEU A 130 -1.75 10.64 -16.98
C LEU A 130 -3.22 11.06 -16.93
N LYS A 131 -3.58 11.84 -15.90
CA LYS A 131 -4.94 12.31 -15.68
C LYS A 131 -4.94 13.66 -15.00
N LEU A 132 -5.81 14.56 -15.40
CA LEU A 132 -6.05 15.84 -14.74
C LEU A 132 -7.53 15.93 -14.42
N SER A 133 -7.85 16.32 -13.19
CA SER A 133 -9.23 16.51 -12.77
C SER A 133 -9.40 17.85 -12.08
N ALA A 134 -10.50 18.52 -12.38
CA ALA A 134 -10.88 19.76 -11.71
C ALA A 134 -12.35 19.70 -11.34
N ARG A 135 -12.67 20.11 -10.12
CA ARG A 135 -14.04 20.09 -9.59
C ARG A 135 -14.45 21.49 -9.19
N TRP A 136 -15.65 21.88 -9.56
CA TRP A 136 -16.23 23.17 -9.16
C TRP A 136 -17.75 23.07 -9.07
N SER A 137 -18.35 23.90 -8.23
CA SER A 137 -19.79 24.15 -8.26
C SER A 137 -20.05 25.42 -9.06
N PRO A 138 -20.72 25.35 -10.23
CA PRO A 138 -21.02 26.54 -11.02
C PRO A 138 -22.16 27.38 -10.42
N VAL A 139 -23.08 26.75 -9.68
CA VAL A 139 -24.29 27.34 -9.09
C VAL A 139 -24.60 26.59 -7.79
N ASP A 140 -25.15 27.24 -6.76
CA ASP A 140 -25.64 26.57 -5.53
C ASP A 140 -26.96 25.81 -5.78
N ASP A 141 -26.98 24.93 -6.78
CA ASP A 141 -28.13 24.10 -7.17
C ASP A 141 -28.03 22.66 -6.63
N GLY A 142 -27.04 22.39 -5.77
CA GLY A 142 -26.78 21.06 -5.23
C GLY A 142 -26.09 20.12 -6.22
N THR A 143 -25.52 20.63 -7.32
CA THR A 143 -24.69 19.85 -8.25
C THR A 143 -23.24 20.33 -8.26
N PHE A 144 -22.33 19.48 -8.75
CA PHE A 144 -20.97 19.88 -9.07
C PHE A 144 -20.60 19.44 -10.47
N LYS A 145 -19.72 20.22 -11.10
CA LYS A 145 -19.08 19.85 -12.37
C LYS A 145 -17.69 19.30 -12.12
N ARG A 146 -17.34 18.26 -12.88
CA ARG A 146 -16.01 17.67 -12.91
C ARG A 146 -15.50 17.66 -14.34
N LEU A 147 -14.42 18.37 -14.59
CA LEU A 147 -13.58 18.14 -15.77
C LEU A 147 -12.63 17.00 -15.44
N THR A 148 -12.52 16.04 -16.36
CA THR A 148 -11.51 15.00 -16.36
C THR A 148 -10.82 15.01 -17.72
N ILE A 149 -9.49 15.08 -17.72
CA ILE A 149 -8.66 14.95 -18.92
C ILE A 149 -7.80 13.72 -18.72
N GLU A 150 -7.91 12.74 -19.60
CA GLU A 150 -7.18 11.47 -19.48
C GLU A 150 -6.28 11.26 -20.69
N LYS A 151 -5.10 10.68 -20.43
CA LYS A 151 -4.20 10.23 -21.48
C LYS A 151 -4.73 8.92 -22.08
N THR A 152 -4.89 8.92 -23.39
CA THR A 152 -5.32 7.80 -24.23
C THR A 152 -4.21 7.41 -25.20
N VAL A 153 -4.38 6.31 -25.93
CA VAL A 153 -3.38 5.82 -26.90
C VAL A 153 -3.12 6.85 -28.03
N SER A 154 -4.14 7.62 -28.42
CA SER A 154 -4.08 8.59 -29.52
C SER A 154 -3.82 10.04 -29.08
N GLY A 155 -3.72 10.32 -27.78
CA GLY A 155 -3.58 11.68 -27.25
C GLY A 155 -4.33 11.88 -25.94
N PHE A 156 -4.94 13.05 -25.75
CA PHE A 156 -5.73 13.35 -24.55
C PHE A 156 -7.22 13.48 -24.88
N ARG A 157 -8.06 13.12 -23.90
CA ARG A 157 -9.51 13.27 -24.01
C ARG A 157 -10.06 14.00 -22.78
N SER A 158 -10.80 15.08 -23.03
CA SER A 158 -11.53 15.86 -22.05
C SER A 158 -12.98 15.38 -21.93
N GLN A 159 -13.46 15.28 -20.70
CA GLN A 159 -14.86 15.01 -20.40
C GLN A 159 -15.31 15.91 -19.25
N VAL A 160 -16.45 16.57 -19.42
CA VAL A 160 -17.09 17.34 -18.36
C VAL A 160 -18.37 16.63 -17.95
N GLU A 161 -18.46 16.28 -16.67
CA GLU A 161 -19.62 15.64 -16.08
C GLU A 161 -20.28 16.58 -15.08
N THR A 162 -21.60 16.55 -15.01
CA THR A 162 -22.36 17.20 -13.94
C THR A 162 -22.98 16.12 -13.07
N LEU A 163 -22.70 16.18 -11.77
CA LEU A 163 -23.04 15.14 -10.80
C LEU A 163 -23.75 15.78 -9.59
N PRO A 164 -24.68 15.07 -8.95
CA PRO A 164 -25.31 15.57 -7.74
C PRO A 164 -24.30 15.63 -6.60
N LEU A 165 -24.40 16.67 -5.76
CA LEU A 165 -23.64 16.78 -4.54
C LEU A 165 -24.33 15.96 -3.46
N VAL A 166 -23.63 14.96 -2.92
CA VAL A 166 -24.18 14.05 -1.91
C VAL A 166 -23.71 14.50 -0.52
N ALA A 167 -24.66 14.81 0.35
CA ALA A 167 -24.38 15.07 1.75
C ALA A 167 -23.99 13.75 2.45
N ASN A 168 -22.93 13.78 3.25
CA ASN A 168 -22.50 12.64 4.05
C ASN A 168 -22.43 13.03 5.52
N THR A 169 -22.96 12.17 6.39
CA THR A 169 -22.95 12.38 7.84
C THR A 169 -21.62 11.92 8.41
N ARG A 170 -20.94 12.81 9.14
CA ARG A 170 -19.72 12.49 9.89
C ARG A 170 -19.98 12.72 11.37
N LEU A 171 -19.54 11.77 12.18
CA LEU A 171 -19.57 11.88 13.64
C LEU A 171 -18.16 12.14 14.14
N ALA A 172 -18.01 13.22 14.91
CA ALA A 172 -16.78 13.57 15.59
C ALA A 172 -17.06 13.71 17.09
N SER A 173 -16.13 13.27 17.92
CA SER A 173 -16.19 13.42 19.38
C SER A 173 -14.83 13.90 19.89
N GLY A 174 -14.85 14.63 21.00
CA GLY A 174 -13.64 15.18 21.61
C GLY A 174 -13.90 15.54 23.07
N VAL A 175 -12.82 15.59 23.85
CA VAL A 175 -12.85 16.01 25.26
C VAL A 175 -12.18 17.39 25.37
N ILE A 176 -12.84 18.32 26.05
CA ILE A 176 -12.29 19.66 26.24
C ILE A 176 -11.27 19.63 27.38
N ASN A 177 -9.98 19.65 27.02
CA ASN A 177 -8.89 19.78 27.99
C ASN A 177 -8.53 21.25 28.27
N SER A 178 -8.46 22.08 27.22
CA SER A 178 -8.04 23.49 27.32
C SER A 178 -9.10 24.46 26.81
N SER A 179 -9.58 24.24 25.57
CA SER A 179 -10.62 25.06 24.96
C SER A 179 -11.47 24.23 24.01
N LEU A 180 -12.67 24.73 23.71
CA LEU A 180 -13.55 24.12 22.71
C LEU A 180 -12.87 24.03 21.35
N PHE A 181 -12.22 25.12 20.90
CA PHE A 181 -11.54 25.19 19.60
C PHE A 181 -10.40 24.18 19.49
N ALA A 182 -9.62 23.99 20.56
CA ALA A 182 -8.57 22.97 20.61
C ALA A 182 -9.17 21.56 20.50
N ALA A 183 -10.26 21.27 21.22
CA ALA A 183 -10.92 19.97 21.14
C ALA A 183 -11.56 19.70 19.76
N THR A 184 -12.07 20.73 19.09
CA THR A 184 -12.61 20.59 17.72
C THR A 184 -11.50 20.43 16.68
N ASP A 185 -10.34 21.08 16.87
CA ASP A 185 -9.16 20.92 16.01
C ASP A 185 -8.55 19.52 16.15
N ASP A 186 -8.39 19.02 17.39
CA ASP A 186 -7.99 17.63 17.67
C ASP A 186 -8.95 16.61 17.02
N ALA A 187 -10.25 16.94 16.99
CA ALA A 187 -11.28 16.13 16.33
C ALA A 187 -11.35 16.35 14.80
N ARG A 188 -10.45 17.16 14.21
CA ARG A 188 -10.39 17.49 12.78
C ARG A 188 -11.69 18.08 12.21
N LEU A 189 -12.42 18.84 13.02
CA LEU A 189 -13.60 19.56 12.57
C LEU A 189 -13.20 20.87 11.87
N PRO A 190 -13.86 21.25 10.76
CA PRO A 190 -13.64 22.55 10.15
C PRO A 190 -13.98 23.70 11.10
N ASP A 191 -13.19 24.77 11.05
CA ASP A 191 -13.33 25.94 11.92
C ASP A 191 -14.71 26.62 11.82
N SER A 192 -15.33 26.60 10.63
CA SER A 192 -16.71 27.08 10.44
C SER A 192 -17.72 26.31 11.28
N ILE A 193 -17.53 24.99 11.44
CA ILE A 193 -18.38 24.14 12.28
C ILE A 193 -18.09 24.41 13.77
N ALA A 194 -16.82 24.60 14.15
CA ALA A 194 -16.45 24.93 15.52
C ALA A 194 -17.08 26.26 15.98
N THR A 195 -17.08 27.27 15.10
CA THR A 195 -17.73 28.56 15.33
C THR A 195 -19.25 28.42 15.47
N GLN A 196 -19.88 27.60 14.63
CA GLN A 196 -21.32 27.31 14.74
C GLN A 196 -21.66 26.63 16.07
N ILE A 197 -20.86 25.65 16.50
CA ILE A 197 -21.02 25.00 17.81
C ILE A 197 -20.91 26.02 18.94
N ALA A 198 -19.88 26.88 18.89
CA ALA A 198 -19.68 27.93 19.89
C ALA A 198 -20.88 28.88 19.97
N GLU A 199 -21.45 29.26 18.83
CA GLU A 199 -22.63 30.13 18.77
C GLU A 199 -23.89 29.48 19.35
N ILE A 200 -24.15 28.20 19.01
CA ILE A 200 -25.28 27.42 19.53
C ILE A 200 -25.24 27.36 21.06
N PHE A 201 -24.06 27.10 21.64
CA PHE A 201 -23.89 27.00 23.09
C PHE A 201 -23.70 28.35 23.79
N ARG A 202 -23.43 29.43 23.06
CA ARG A 202 -23.35 30.80 23.61
C ARG A 202 -24.70 31.32 24.09
N VAL A 203 -25.79 30.97 23.38
CA VAL A 203 -27.14 31.43 23.70
C VAL A 203 -27.76 30.69 24.89
N THR A 204 -27.29 29.49 25.20
CA THR A 204 -27.90 28.59 26.18
C THR A 204 -26.97 28.34 27.37
N SER A 205 -26.77 29.35 28.24
CA SER A 205 -26.17 29.29 29.60
C SER A 205 -24.87 28.50 29.87
N ILE A 206 -24.26 27.82 28.89
CA ILE A 206 -23.02 27.06 29.01
C ILE A 206 -21.88 27.98 28.61
N SER A 207 -21.50 28.86 29.55
CA SER A 207 -20.26 29.63 29.41
C SER A 207 -19.08 28.71 29.69
N THR A 208 -18.33 28.32 28.65
CA THR A 208 -17.09 27.53 28.76
C THR A 208 -16.05 28.20 29.67
N ALA A 209 -15.98 29.54 29.66
CA ALA A 209 -15.17 30.33 30.57
C ALA A 209 -15.57 30.20 32.05
N ARG A 210 -16.84 29.89 32.32
CA ARG A 210 -17.38 29.68 33.68
C ARG A 210 -17.25 28.22 34.14
N CYS A 211 -17.36 27.25 33.22
CA CYS A 211 -17.13 25.83 33.54
C CYS A 211 -15.65 25.48 33.78
N ALA A 212 -14.71 26.04 33.00
CA ALA A 212 -13.28 25.73 33.16
C ALA A 212 -12.66 26.25 34.47
N ARG A 213 -13.30 27.23 35.12
CA ARG A 213 -12.84 27.82 36.39
C ARG A 213 -13.38 27.09 37.64
N ALA A 214 -14.28 26.12 37.46
CA ALA A 214 -15.00 25.47 38.55
C ALA A 214 -14.28 24.23 39.15
N THR A 215 -13.10 23.86 38.67
CA THR A 215 -12.36 22.68 39.15
C THR A 215 -11.59 22.88 40.47
N ALA A 216 -11.66 24.08 41.08
CA ALA A 216 -10.92 24.38 42.31
C ALA A 216 -11.78 24.52 43.59
N SER A 217 -13.12 24.48 43.51
CA SER A 217 -13.93 24.59 44.72
C SER A 217 -15.14 23.67 44.69
N ARG A 218 -15.11 22.75 45.65
CA ARG A 218 -16.07 21.74 46.10
C ARG A 218 -17.52 22.25 46.27
N TRP A 219 -18.20 22.74 45.24
CA TRP A 219 -19.63 23.06 45.29
C TRP A 219 -20.26 23.02 43.89
N CYS A 220 -20.64 21.83 43.41
CA CYS A 220 -21.69 21.68 42.40
C CYS A 220 -22.26 20.26 42.36
N MET A 221 -22.61 19.69 43.52
CA MET A 221 -23.57 18.59 43.58
C MET A 221 -24.89 19.18 44.07
N LYS A 222 -25.93 19.07 43.22
CA LYS A 222 -27.31 19.61 43.30
C LYS A 222 -27.46 20.95 42.55
N PRO A 223 -28.26 21.01 41.46
CA PRO A 223 -29.54 20.31 41.27
C PRO A 223 -29.66 19.57 39.92
N TRP A 224 -29.29 18.27 39.86
CA TRP A 224 -29.69 17.38 38.76
C TRP A 224 -31.12 16.82 38.94
N LYS A 225 -31.83 17.20 40.01
CA LYS A 225 -33.09 16.55 40.42
C LYS A 225 -34.38 17.09 39.78
N VAL A 226 -34.32 18.04 38.84
CA VAL A 226 -35.53 18.64 38.24
C VAL A 226 -35.78 18.23 36.77
N MET A 227 -34.78 17.71 36.04
CA MET A 227 -34.98 17.30 34.64
C MET A 227 -35.54 15.88 34.48
N ALA A 228 -35.34 15.00 35.46
CA ALA A 228 -35.71 13.58 35.35
C ALA A 228 -37.24 13.32 35.43
N ASN A 229 -38.03 14.23 35.99
CA ASN A 229 -39.48 14.05 36.14
C ASN A 229 -40.33 14.61 34.99
N ARG A 230 -39.71 15.22 33.96
CA ARG A 230 -40.42 15.79 32.81
C ARG A 230 -40.25 14.99 31.50
N CYS A 231 -39.44 13.93 31.50
CA CYS A 231 -39.38 12.95 30.40
C CYS A 231 -40.34 11.76 30.55
N ALA A 232 -41.09 11.64 31.65
CA ALA A 232 -42.04 10.53 31.88
C ALA A 232 -43.52 10.87 31.59
N ARG A 233 -43.82 12.09 31.09
CA ARG A 233 -45.17 12.50 30.66
C ARG A 233 -45.10 13.24 29.33
N GLY A 234 -44.91 12.50 28.25
CA GLY A 234 -45.00 12.99 26.88
C GLY A 234 -45.43 11.83 26.01
N GLY A 235 -46.68 11.41 26.16
CA GLY A 235 -47.28 10.35 25.35
C GLY A 235 -47.29 10.73 23.88
N TYR A 236 -46.87 9.78 23.04
CA TYR A 236 -47.04 9.80 21.60
C TYR A 236 -48.54 9.84 21.26
N SER A 237 -49.01 10.89 20.58
CA SER A 237 -50.22 10.81 19.75
C SER A 237 -49.82 10.87 18.29
N ALA A 238 -50.04 9.76 17.59
CA ALA A 238 -49.90 9.63 16.15
C ALA A 238 -51.01 10.42 15.42
N PRO A 239 -50.76 10.96 14.22
CA PRO A 239 -51.81 11.55 13.41
C PRO A 239 -52.63 10.45 12.72
N SER A 240 -53.95 10.50 12.88
CA SER A 240 -54.89 9.71 12.09
C SER A 240 -55.07 10.31 10.69
N SER A 241 -55.48 9.44 9.78
CA SER A 241 -56.07 9.74 8.47
C SER A 241 -57.29 10.67 8.57
#